data_AF-A0A0F0CPN6-F1
#
_entry.id   AF-A0A0F0CPN6-F1
#
_cell.length_a   1.000
_cell.length_b   1.000
_cell.length_c   1.000
_cell.angle_alpha   90.00
_cell.angle_beta   90.00
_cell.angle_gamma   90.00
#
_symmetry.space_group_name_H-M   'P 1'
#
loop_
_entity.id
_entity.type
_entity.pdbx_description
1 polymer ?
#
loop_
_entity_poly.entity_id
_entity_poly.type
_entity_poly.pdbx_seq_one_letter_code
_entity_poly.pdbx_strand_id
1 'polypeptide(L)' 'MTKRKKFRQRRDFKKLEERRMKAGKMFSVGTRQSDVARKLNVSTPSVARWCQF' A
#
# COMPACT_ATOMS: atom_id res chain seq x y z
N MET A 1 -15.73 -0.85 35.44
CA MET A 1 -14.82 -1.64 34.56
C MET A 1 -14.64 -0.90 33.24
N THR A 2 -13.54 -0.17 33.05
CA THR A 2 -13.30 0.70 31.88
C THR A 2 -12.75 -0.10 30.69
N LYS A 3 -13.42 0.00 29.54
CA LYS A 3 -13.05 -0.64 28.26
C LYS A 3 -11.62 -0.21 27.87
N ARG A 4 -10.66 -1.15 27.82
CA ARG A 4 -9.31 -0.89 27.29
C ARG A 4 -9.40 -0.52 25.81
N LYS A 5 -9.10 0.75 25.48
CA LYS A 5 -9.05 1.26 24.10
C LYS A 5 -7.88 0.59 23.38
N LYS A 6 -8.17 -0.26 22.37
CA LYS A 6 -7.16 -0.96 21.56
C LYS A 6 -6.24 0.08 20.91
N PHE A 7 -4.99 0.17 21.34
CA PHE A 7 -3.98 1.03 20.71
C PHE A 7 -3.80 0.53 19.26
N ARG A 8 -4.40 1.24 18.29
CA ARG A 8 -4.13 0.99 16.87
C ARG A 8 -2.64 1.21 16.66
N GLN A 9 -1.90 0.18 16.23
CA GLN A 9 -0.51 0.36 15.83
C GLN A 9 -0.44 1.56 14.87
N ARG A 10 0.44 2.52 15.18
CA ARG A 10 0.73 3.62 14.25
C ARG A 10 1.09 2.99 12.91
N ARG A 11 0.41 3.41 11.84
CA ARG A 11 0.67 2.90 10.49
C ARG A 11 2.16 3.06 10.23
N ASP A 12 2.81 1.98 9.81
CA ASP A 12 4.22 2.03 9.41
C ASP A 12 4.31 2.79 8.09
N PHE A 13 4.44 4.12 8.18
CA PHE A 13 4.48 5.02 7.04
C PHE A 13 5.71 4.75 6.18
N LYS A 14 6.83 4.36 6.78
CA LYS A 14 8.05 4.00 6.06
C LYS A 14 7.81 2.79 5.15
N LYS A 15 7.21 1.71 5.68
CA LYS A 15 6.81 0.55 4.85
C LYS A 15 5.75 0.88 3.81
N LEU A 16 4.90 1.88 4.05
CA LEU A 16 3.93 2.34 3.05
C LEU A 16 4.63 3.08 1.91
N GLU A 17 5.58 3.95 2.23
CA GLU A 17 6.38 4.72 1.27
C GLU A 17 7.24 3.80 0.40
N GLU A 18 7.94 2.84 1.00
CA GLU A 18 8.73 1.84 0.26
C GLU A 18 7.88 1.06 -0.74
N ARG A 19 6.65 0.67 -0.35
CA ARG A 19 5.72 -0.02 -1.26
C ARG A 19 5.25 0.87 -2.39
N ARG A 20 4.96 2.15 -2.13
CA ARG A 20 4.60 3.13 -3.16
C ARG A 20 5.73 3.35 -4.15
N MET A 21 6.96 3.50 -3.68
CA MET A 21 8.15 3.66 -4.53
C MET A 21 8.37 2.42 -5.41
N LYS A 22 8.22 1.21 -4.85
CA LYS A 22 8.27 -0.04 -5.63
C LYS A 22 7.15 -0.11 -6.67
N ALA A 23 5.93 0.27 -6.31
CA ALA A 23 4.79 0.33 -7.24
C ALA A 23 5.06 1.31 -8.39
N GLY A 24 5.55 2.51 -8.10
CA GLY A 24 5.92 3.52 -9.11
C GLY A 24 6.94 2.99 -10.13
N LYS A 25 7.98 2.28 -9.66
CA LYS A 25 8.96 1.62 -10.53
C LYS A 25 8.34 0.51 -11.40
N MET A 26 7.33 -0.20 -10.90
CA MET A 26 6.62 -1.21 -11.69
C MET A 26 5.70 -0.56 -12.73
N PHE A 27 5.11 0.59 -12.41
CA PHE A 27 4.31 1.35 -13.36
C PHE A 27 5.14 1.97 -14.47
N SER A 28 6.36 2.44 -14.19
CA SER A 28 7.25 3.00 -15.22
C SER A 28 7.67 1.96 -16.27
N VAL A 29 7.61 0.66 -15.95
CA VAL A 29 7.82 -0.44 -16.92
C VAL A 29 6.52 -0.99 -17.51
N GLY A 30 5.37 -0.31 -17.30
CA GLY A 30 4.08 -0.70 -17.88
C GLY A 30 3.37 -1.86 -17.18
N THR A 31 3.74 -2.19 -15.94
CA THR A 31 3.09 -3.28 -15.19
C THR A 31 1.64 -2.90 -14.85
N ARG A 32 0.70 -3.83 -15.05
CA ARG A 32 -0.71 -3.65 -14.69
C ARG A 32 -0.91 -3.58 -13.17
N GLN A 33 -1.90 -2.82 -12.73
CA GLN A 33 -2.22 -2.62 -11.31
C GLN A 33 -2.49 -3.94 -10.56
N SER A 34 -3.12 -4.91 -11.22
CA SER A 34 -3.36 -6.26 -10.68
C SER A 34 -2.08 -7.01 -10.33
N ASP A 35 -1.07 -6.90 -11.19
CA ASP A 35 0.21 -7.58 -11.01
C ASP A 35 1.07 -6.88 -9.95
N VAL A 36 1.00 -5.55 -9.89
CA VAL A 36 1.59 -4.77 -8.80
C VAL A 36 0.99 -5.15 -7.45
N ALA A 37 -0.35 -5.29 -7.38
CA ALA A 37 -1.05 -5.70 -6.17
C ALA A 37 -0.61 -7.09 -5.68
N ARG A 38 -0.52 -8.07 -6.59
CA ARG A 38 -0.02 -9.42 -6.31
C ARG A 38 1.43 -9.40 -5.84
N LYS A 39 2.32 -8.69 -6.55
CA LYS A 39 3.76 -8.62 -6.21
C LYS A 39 4.03 -7.92 -4.87
N LEU A 40 3.25 -6.90 -4.52
CA LEU A 40 3.42 -6.15 -3.27
C LEU A 40 2.57 -6.66 -2.12
N ASN A 41 1.81 -7.75 -2.33
CA ASN A 41 0.89 -8.35 -1.37
C ASN A 41 -0.04 -7.30 -0.72
N VAL A 42 -0.66 -6.50 -1.59
CA VAL A 42 -1.64 -5.47 -1.22
C VAL A 42 -2.89 -5.63 -2.06
N SER A 43 -4.00 -5.09 -1.58
CA SER A 43 -5.25 -5.10 -2.34
C SER A 43 -5.17 -4.18 -3.56
N THR A 44 -5.76 -4.55 -4.70
CA THR A 44 -5.84 -3.70 -5.90
C THR A 44 -6.41 -2.29 -5.63
N PRO A 45 -7.44 -2.08 -4.78
CA PRO A 45 -7.92 -0.74 -4.42
C PRO A 45 -6.90 0.12 -3.66
N SER A 46 -5.90 -0.49 -3.01
CA SER A 46 -4.81 0.25 -2.36
C SER A 46 -3.82 0.76 -3.39
N VAL A 47 -3.55 -0.05 -4.42
CA VAL A 47 -2.70 0.32 -5.56
C VAL A 47 -3.38 1.41 -6.40
N ALA A 48 -4.67 1.29 -6.70
CA ALA A 48 -5.43 2.30 -7.43
C ALA A 48 -5.36 3.69 -6.74
N ARG A 49 -5.45 3.72 -5.41
CA ARG A 49 -5.29 4.95 -4.60
C ARG A 49 -3.89 5.55 -4.64
N TRP A 50 -2.87 4.83 -5.11
CA TRP A 50 -1.51 5.40 -5.29
C TRP A 50 -1.33 6.03 -6.66
N CYS A 51 -2.18 5.69 -7.64
CA CYS A 51 -2.10 6.16 -9.02
C CYS A 51 -3.16 7.20 -9.39
N GLN A 52 -4.12 7.48 -8.50
CA GLN A 52 -5.00 8.64 -8.64
C GLN A 52 -4.18 9.90 -8.35
N PHE A 53 -3.73 10.56 -9.42
CA PHE A 53 -3.31 11.96 -9.43
C PHE A 53 -4.50 12.84 -9.81
#